data_AF-A0A0V0UDN8-F1
#
_entry.id   AF-A0A0V0UDN8-F1
#
_cell.length_a   1.000
_cell.length_b   1.000
_cell.length_c   1.000
_cell.angle_alpha   90.00
_cell.angle_beta   90.00
_cell.angle_gamma   90.00
#
_symmetry.space_group_name_H-M   'P 1'
#
loop_
_entity.id
_entity.type
_entity.pdbx_description
1 polymer ?
#
loop_
_entity_poly.entity_id
_entity_poly.type
_entity_poly.pdbx_seq_one_letter_code
_entity_poly.pdbx_strand_id
1 'polypeptide(L)'
;MRRSIVRGIPVEILEDERLNAAVNMLPSNYDFEIHKTIWKIRREKIKRVYLQFPEGLLLFSCLIADILEEFGHCETIISCDVVYGACCVDDYAAKAFDCDLLVHYGHSCLIPVQDTTGCSVLYVFVSIKFDTGHFIDTVRHNFNPNSRLALVSTVQFISSLQAARKALSNDFKIELPQVAPLSPGEVLGCTAPRFNENMDAICWRRKISS
;
A
#
# COMPACT_ATOMS: atom_id res chain seq x y z
N MET A 1 17.94 16.40 6.72
CA MET A 1 16.74 16.91 7.42
C MET A 1 15.73 17.36 6.37
N ARG A 2 14.85 16.46 5.89
CA ARG A 2 13.77 16.79 4.95
C ARG A 2 12.51 16.07 5.42
N ARG A 3 11.76 16.72 6.35
CA ARG A 3 10.40 16.31 6.71
C ARG A 3 9.50 16.66 5.53
N SER A 4 9.07 15.64 4.79
CA SER A 4 8.07 15.81 3.75
C SER A 4 6.77 16.23 4.42
N ILE A 5 6.34 17.47 4.20
CA ILE A 5 5.02 17.95 4.59
C ILE A 5 4.01 17.10 3.81
N VAL A 6 3.30 16.21 4.50
CA VAL A 6 2.13 15.53 3.95
C VAL A 6 1.10 16.63 3.68
N ARG A 7 1.04 17.11 2.43
CA ARG A 7 0.33 18.32 2.01
C ARG A 7 -1.13 18.27 2.49
N GLY A 8 -1.50 19.16 3.43
CA GLY A 8 -2.89 19.43 3.81
C GLY A 8 -3.34 18.92 5.18
N ILE A 9 -2.55 18.10 5.88
CA ILE A 9 -2.92 17.64 7.24
C ILE A 9 -2.57 18.75 8.26
N PRO A 10 -3.52 19.18 9.12
CA PRO A 10 -3.27 20.15 10.18
C PRO A 10 -2.16 19.70 11.14
N VAL A 11 -1.35 20.67 11.58
CA VAL A 11 -0.25 20.45 12.53
C VAL A 11 -0.77 19.84 13.84
N GLU A 12 -1.97 20.24 14.26
CA GLU A 12 -2.65 19.72 15.45
C GLU A 12 -2.79 18.19 15.44
N ILE A 13 -3.00 17.57 14.26
CA ILE A 13 -3.09 16.11 14.14
C ILE A 13 -1.68 15.50 14.09
N LEU A 14 -0.74 16.16 13.41
CA LEU A 14 0.62 15.65 13.25
C LEU A 14 1.44 15.70 14.54
N GLU A 15 1.19 16.69 15.38
CA GLU A 15 1.92 16.95 16.62
C GLU A 15 1.16 16.49 17.88
N ASP A 16 0.00 15.83 17.72
CA ASP A 16 -0.72 15.22 18.83
C ASP A 16 0.10 14.08 19.46
N GLU A 17 0.58 14.29 20.68
CA GLU A 17 1.42 13.34 21.41
C GLU A 17 0.69 12.02 21.70
N ARG A 18 -0.61 12.07 22.02
CA ARG A 18 -1.42 10.88 22.34
C ARG A 18 -1.64 10.06 21.08
N LEU A 19 -1.96 10.71 19.96
CA LEU A 19 -2.12 10.03 18.68
C LEU A 19 -0.80 9.39 18.23
N ASN A 20 0.31 10.12 18.31
CA ASN A 20 1.62 9.60 17.92
C ASN A 20 2.03 8.41 18.80
N ALA A 21 1.77 8.44 20.11
CA ALA A 21 2.02 7.31 21.00
C ALA A 21 1.21 6.06 20.61
N ALA A 22 -0.07 6.23 20.27
CA ALA A 22 -0.92 5.12 19.83
C ALA A 22 -0.49 4.56 18.46
N VAL A 23 -0.16 5.44 17.50
CA VAL A 23 0.36 5.03 16.18
C VAL A 23 1.70 4.29 16.30
N ASN A 24 2.55 4.67 17.26
CA ASN A 24 3.82 3.98 17.50
C ASN A 24 3.67 2.54 18.04
N MET A 25 2.46 2.14 18.49
CA MET A 25 2.17 0.74 18.82
C MET A 25 1.99 -0.12 17.56
N LEU A 26 1.68 0.49 16.43
CA LEU A 26 1.63 -0.20 15.14
C LEU A 26 3.05 -0.53 14.66
N PRO A 27 3.22 -1.63 13.92
CA PRO A 27 4.52 -2.06 13.42
C PRO A 27 5.15 -1.03 12.45
N SER A 28 6.37 -0.60 12.76
CA SER A 28 7.08 0.48 12.04
C SER A 28 7.50 0.17 10.61
N ASN A 29 7.42 -1.10 10.20
CA ASN A 29 7.68 -1.55 8.83
C ASN A 29 6.48 -1.36 7.89
N TYR A 30 5.32 -0.94 8.42
CA TYR A 30 4.12 -0.66 7.67
C TYR A 30 3.71 0.81 7.85
N ASP A 31 3.27 1.46 6.77
CA ASP A 31 2.68 2.79 6.81
C ASP A 31 1.17 2.67 6.60
N PHE A 32 0.40 2.89 7.68
CA PHE A 32 -1.06 2.82 7.67
C PHE A 32 -1.72 4.19 7.40
N GLU A 33 -0.94 5.26 7.17
CA GLU A 33 -1.43 6.62 6.93
C GLU A 33 -2.53 7.08 7.91
N ILE A 34 -2.41 6.71 9.20
CA ILE A 34 -3.46 6.94 10.22
C ILE A 34 -3.83 8.42 10.34
N HIS A 35 -2.83 9.32 10.39
CA HIS A 35 -3.05 10.77 10.46
C HIS A 35 -3.90 11.30 9.29
N LYS A 36 -3.69 10.76 8.09
CA LYS A 36 -4.45 11.14 6.89
C LYS A 36 -5.89 10.66 6.98
N THR A 37 -6.10 9.45 7.50
CA THR A 37 -7.43 8.87 7.71
C THR A 37 -8.22 9.69 8.73
N ILE A 38 -7.62 10.02 9.88
CA ILE A 38 -8.24 10.88 10.91
C ILE A 38 -8.56 12.27 10.35
N TRP A 39 -7.63 12.87 9.59
CA TRP A 39 -7.89 14.17 8.97
C TRP A 39 -9.07 14.14 8.01
N LYS A 40 -9.20 13.09 7.18
CA LYS A 40 -10.34 12.93 6.28
C LYS A 40 -11.64 12.79 7.06
N ILE A 41 -11.67 11.95 8.10
CA ILE A 41 -12.82 11.75 8.98
C ILE A 41 -13.29 13.08 9.58
N ARG A 42 -12.38 13.82 10.22
CA ARG A 42 -12.68 15.11 10.86
C ARG A 42 -13.14 16.18 9.86
N ARG A 43 -12.46 16.28 8.71
CA ARG A 43 -12.76 17.29 7.68
C ARG A 43 -14.13 17.07 7.05
N GLU A 44 -14.48 15.82 6.76
CA GLU A 44 -15.73 15.46 6.09
C GLU A 44 -16.86 15.15 7.09
N LYS A 45 -16.59 15.20 8.40
CA LYS A 45 -17.53 14.89 9.49
C LYS A 45 -18.16 13.51 9.32
N ILE A 46 -17.33 12.55 8.92
CA ILE A 46 -17.68 11.14 8.76
C ILE A 46 -18.10 10.58 10.11
N LYS A 47 -19.25 9.89 10.16
CA LYS A 47 -19.77 9.29 11.39
C LYS A 47 -19.48 7.81 11.47
N ARG A 48 -19.51 7.11 10.33
CA ARG A 48 -19.32 5.65 10.27
C ARG A 48 -18.28 5.28 9.23
N VAL A 49 -17.29 4.48 9.65
CA VAL A 49 -16.15 4.07 8.83
C VAL A 49 -16.13 2.56 8.70
N TYR A 50 -16.20 2.05 7.47
CA TYR A 50 -16.00 0.64 7.15
C TYR A 50 -14.51 0.37 6.92
N LEU A 51 -13.91 -0.52 7.72
CA LEU A 51 -12.50 -0.86 7.65
C LEU A 51 -12.33 -2.21 6.97
N GLN A 52 -11.58 -2.22 5.88
CA GLN A 52 -11.34 -3.41 5.09
C GLN A 52 -9.84 -3.74 5.05
N PHE A 53 -9.49 -4.97 5.45
CA PHE A 53 -8.11 -5.42 5.59
C PHE A 53 -7.83 -6.71 4.80
N PRO A 54 -6.63 -6.89 4.23
CA PRO A 54 -6.16 -8.20 3.81
C PRO A 54 -5.83 -9.04 5.04
N GLU A 55 -5.86 -10.36 4.89
CA GLU A 55 -5.61 -11.34 5.96
C GLU A 55 -4.38 -10.99 6.82
N GLY A 56 -3.25 -10.68 6.18
CA GLY A 56 -2.00 -10.37 6.86
C GLY A 56 -1.95 -9.04 7.63
N LEU A 57 -2.99 -8.21 7.54
CA LEU A 57 -3.14 -6.96 8.31
C LEU A 57 -4.34 -7.00 9.27
N LEU A 58 -5.19 -8.02 9.21
CA LEU A 58 -6.38 -8.15 10.06
C LEU A 58 -6.03 -8.15 11.55
N LEU A 59 -4.82 -8.60 11.91
CA LEU A 59 -4.32 -8.60 13.29
C LEU A 59 -4.18 -7.19 13.89
N PHE A 60 -4.10 -6.15 13.05
CA PHE A 60 -4.04 -4.75 13.47
C PHE A 60 -5.40 -4.05 13.46
N SER A 61 -6.46 -4.74 13.03
CA SER A 61 -7.78 -4.13 12.77
C SER A 61 -8.37 -3.49 14.02
N CYS A 62 -8.42 -4.19 15.15
CA CYS A 62 -8.96 -3.66 16.41
C CYS A 62 -8.17 -2.44 16.90
N LEU A 63 -6.83 -2.50 16.85
CA LEU A 63 -6.01 -1.36 17.28
C LEU A 63 -6.22 -0.14 16.38
N ILE A 64 -6.32 -0.34 15.07
CA ILE A 64 -6.61 0.75 14.13
C ILE A 64 -8.02 1.30 14.38
N ALA A 65 -9.01 0.43 14.60
CA ALA A 65 -10.37 0.84 14.95
C ALA A 65 -10.38 1.72 16.20
N ASP A 66 -9.78 1.26 17.31
CA ASP A 66 -9.70 2.01 18.57
C ASP A 66 -9.07 3.40 18.38
N ILE A 67 -8.00 3.50 17.59
CA ILE A 67 -7.35 4.77 17.27
C ILE A 67 -8.29 5.68 16.44
N LEU A 68 -8.98 5.14 15.45
CA LEU A 68 -9.88 5.94 14.63
C LEU A 68 -11.13 6.38 15.42
N GLU A 69 -11.65 5.58 16.33
CA GLU A 69 -12.79 5.95 17.17
C GLU A 69 -12.39 7.03 18.19
N GLU A 70 -11.27 6.87 18.90
CA GLU A 70 -10.78 7.83 19.89
C GLU A 70 -10.44 9.18 19.27
N PHE A 71 -9.69 9.19 18.16
CA PHE A 71 -9.16 10.43 17.58
C PHE A 71 -9.98 10.95 16.39
N GLY A 72 -10.70 10.09 15.68
CA GLY A 72 -11.60 10.47 14.59
C GLY A 72 -13.02 10.81 15.05
N HIS A 73 -13.42 10.38 16.26
CA HIS A 73 -14.76 10.56 16.81
C HIS A 73 -15.86 9.99 15.89
N CYS A 74 -15.60 8.82 15.32
CA CYS A 74 -16.51 8.07 14.46
C CYS A 74 -16.75 6.66 15.05
N GLU A 75 -17.74 5.96 14.54
CA GLU A 75 -17.94 4.52 14.76
C GLU A 75 -17.22 3.75 13.64
N THR A 76 -16.56 2.63 13.99
CA THR A 76 -15.91 1.77 13.00
C THR A 76 -16.59 0.42 12.87
N ILE A 77 -16.59 -0.12 11.66
CA ILE A 77 -17.07 -1.48 11.36
C ILE A 77 -15.95 -2.20 10.64
N ILE A 78 -15.44 -3.28 11.25
CA ILE A 78 -14.38 -4.11 10.66
C ILE A 78 -15.04 -5.15 9.75
N SER A 79 -14.64 -5.17 8.48
CA SER A 79 -15.05 -6.21 7.54
C SER A 79 -14.52 -7.57 7.98
N CYS A 80 -15.40 -8.57 8.03
CA CYS A 80 -15.03 -9.96 8.29
C CYS A 80 -14.73 -10.75 7.00
N ASP A 81 -14.82 -10.12 5.82
CA ASP A 81 -14.55 -10.80 4.56
C ASP A 81 -13.06 -10.77 4.20
N VAL A 82 -12.61 -11.80 3.49
CA VAL A 82 -11.20 -11.93 3.13
C VAL A 82 -10.91 -11.13 1.88
N VAL A 83 -10.06 -10.10 2.02
CA VAL A 83 -9.60 -9.33 0.87
C VAL A 83 -8.37 -9.97 0.24
N TYR A 84 -8.60 -10.62 -0.90
CA TYR A 84 -7.54 -11.22 -1.73
C TYR A 84 -6.84 -10.20 -2.64
N GLY A 85 -7.42 -9.01 -2.82
CA GLY A 85 -6.87 -7.97 -3.68
C GLY A 85 -7.77 -6.75 -3.79
N ALA A 86 -7.30 -5.74 -4.51
CA ALA A 86 -8.01 -4.48 -4.68
C ALA A 86 -9.20 -4.57 -5.66
N CYS A 87 -9.42 -5.72 -6.30
CA CYS A 87 -10.64 -6.01 -7.05
C CYS A 87 -11.83 -6.40 -6.14
N CYS A 88 -11.61 -6.46 -4.83
CA CYS A 88 -12.62 -6.85 -3.83
C CYS A 88 -12.97 -5.68 -2.91
N VAL A 89 -13.16 -4.47 -3.46
CA VAL A 89 -13.67 -3.34 -2.67
C VAL A 89 -15.13 -3.62 -2.31
N ASP A 90 -15.44 -3.59 -1.03
CA ASP A 90 -16.76 -3.97 -0.50
C ASP A 90 -17.63 -2.73 -0.23
N ASP A 91 -17.84 -1.94 -1.27
CA ASP A 91 -18.64 -0.70 -1.22
C ASP A 91 -20.14 -0.98 -0.99
N TYR A 92 -20.64 -2.11 -1.49
CA TYR A 92 -22.01 -2.57 -1.23
C TYR A 92 -22.26 -2.87 0.25
N ALA A 93 -21.37 -3.58 0.96
CA ALA A 93 -21.56 -3.80 2.39
C ALA A 93 -21.39 -2.52 3.19
N ALA A 94 -20.39 -1.69 2.85
CA ALA A 94 -20.22 -0.39 3.50
C ALA A 94 -21.51 0.45 3.39
N LYS A 95 -22.15 0.46 2.22
CA LYS A 95 -23.46 1.10 2.03
C LYS A 95 -24.58 0.43 2.82
N ALA A 96 -24.61 -0.90 2.87
CA ALA A 96 -25.62 -1.65 3.64
C ALA A 96 -25.53 -1.37 5.15
N PHE A 97 -24.33 -1.10 5.66
CA PHE A 97 -24.09 -0.66 7.03
C PHE A 97 -24.17 0.86 7.23
N ASP A 98 -24.60 1.62 6.22
CA ASP A 98 -24.74 3.08 6.28
C ASP A 98 -23.42 3.78 6.67
N CYS A 99 -22.29 3.29 6.12
CA CYS A 99 -20.98 3.89 6.32
C CYS A 99 -20.73 5.01 5.31
N ASP A 100 -20.19 6.13 5.79
CA ASP A 100 -19.86 7.28 4.93
C ASP A 100 -18.50 7.11 4.24
N LEU A 101 -17.59 6.34 4.87
CA LEU A 101 -16.22 6.12 4.42
C LEU A 101 -15.86 4.63 4.47
N LEU A 102 -15.33 4.09 3.38
CA LEU A 102 -14.63 2.81 3.34
C LEU A 102 -13.12 3.07 3.30
N VAL A 103 -12.37 2.56 4.28
CA VAL A 103 -10.91 2.58 4.27
C VAL A 103 -10.43 1.19 3.87
N HIS A 104 -9.85 1.11 2.66
CA HIS A 104 -9.30 -0.12 2.12
C HIS A 104 -7.79 -0.12 2.33
N TYR A 105 -7.32 -0.93 3.28
CA TYR A 105 -5.89 -1.16 3.49
C TYR A 105 -5.40 -2.20 2.49
N GLY A 106 -4.26 -1.95 1.82
CA GLY A 106 -3.61 -2.99 1.01
C GLY A 106 -3.33 -2.60 -0.45
N HIS A 107 -3.88 -3.37 -1.39
CA HIS A 107 -3.36 -3.46 -2.76
C HIS A 107 -3.77 -2.29 -3.68
N SER A 108 -3.02 -2.08 -4.77
CA SER A 108 -3.29 -1.14 -5.87
C SER A 108 -4.71 -1.27 -6.40
N CYS A 109 -5.55 -0.26 -6.20
CA CYS A 109 -6.91 -0.33 -6.71
C CYS A 109 -6.98 -0.18 -8.23
N LEU A 110 -7.58 -1.18 -8.87
CA LEU A 110 -7.94 -1.18 -10.28
C LEU A 110 -9.30 -0.49 -10.52
N ILE A 111 -10.04 -0.16 -9.45
CA ILE A 111 -11.36 0.47 -9.53
C ILE A 111 -11.25 1.97 -9.24
N PRO A 112 -11.67 2.84 -10.18
CA PRO A 112 -11.76 4.27 -9.94
C PRO A 112 -12.69 4.59 -8.75
N VAL A 113 -12.28 5.51 -7.87
CA VAL A 113 -13.11 6.02 -6.75
C VAL A 113 -14.44 6.64 -7.24
N GLN A 114 -14.54 6.94 -8.54
CA GLN A 114 -15.74 7.51 -9.16
C GLN A 114 -16.82 6.45 -9.44
N ASP A 115 -16.44 5.17 -9.47
CA ASP A 115 -17.33 4.04 -9.76
C ASP A 115 -17.86 3.35 -8.49
N THR A 116 -17.53 3.88 -7.31
CA THR A 116 -17.96 3.31 -6.01
C THR A 116 -19.33 3.83 -5.61
N THR A 117 -20.20 2.94 -5.16
CA THR A 117 -21.62 3.23 -4.99
C THR A 117 -21.91 3.77 -3.59
N GLY A 118 -22.08 5.08 -3.45
CA GLY A 118 -22.74 5.69 -2.29
C GLY A 118 -21.94 5.78 -0.99
N CYS A 119 -20.63 5.46 -0.99
CA CYS A 119 -19.71 5.77 0.11
C CYS A 119 -18.37 6.31 -0.44
N SER A 120 -17.68 7.16 0.33
CA SER A 120 -16.34 7.64 -0.03
C SER A 120 -15.33 6.52 0.19
N VAL A 121 -14.37 6.32 -0.72
CA VAL A 121 -13.31 5.31 -0.53
C VAL A 121 -11.95 5.97 -0.34
N LEU A 122 -11.24 5.54 0.71
CA LEU A 122 -9.85 5.91 0.97
C LEU A 122 -8.96 4.66 0.84
N TYR A 123 -8.06 4.69 -0.13
CA TYR A 123 -7.02 3.67 -0.27
C TYR A 123 -5.79 4.02 0.55
N VAL A 124 -5.35 3.07 1.36
CA VAL A 124 -4.10 3.13 2.12
C VAL A 124 -3.15 2.07 1.59
N PHE A 125 -2.14 2.53 0.85
CA PHE A 125 -1.12 1.65 0.26
C PHE A 125 -0.05 1.31 1.29
N VAL A 126 -0.09 0.06 1.73
CA VAL A 126 0.87 -0.43 2.72
C VAL A 126 2.16 -0.85 2.01
N SER A 127 3.14 0.07 1.97
CA SER A 127 4.49 -0.20 1.47
C SER A 127 5.30 -0.98 2.51
N ILE A 128 6.02 -2.02 2.07
CA ILE A 128 6.87 -2.84 2.93
C ILE A 128 8.33 -2.49 2.65
N LYS A 129 8.99 -1.94 3.66
CA LYS A 129 10.43 -1.69 3.61
C LYS A 129 11.19 -3.02 3.61
N PHE A 130 12.16 -3.14 2.72
CA PHE A 130 13.15 -4.21 2.74
C PHE A 130 14.54 -3.66 2.42
N ASP A 131 15.57 -4.42 2.79
CA ASP A 131 16.95 -4.05 2.52
C ASP A 131 17.22 -4.06 1.01
N THR A 132 17.12 -2.87 0.42
CA THR A 132 17.34 -2.64 -0.99
C THR A 132 18.82 -2.78 -1.34
N GLY A 133 19.73 -2.50 -0.39
CA GLY A 133 21.18 -2.65 -0.57
C GLY A 133 21.55 -4.12 -0.73
N HIS A 134 21.10 -4.96 0.21
CA HIS A 134 21.31 -6.41 0.13
C HIS A 134 20.76 -7.00 -1.17
N PHE A 135 19.60 -6.53 -1.64
CA PHE A 135 19.04 -6.96 -2.93
C PHE A 135 19.94 -6.56 -4.11
N ILE A 136 20.41 -5.32 -4.16
CA ILE A 136 21.32 -4.84 -5.22
C ILE A 136 22.61 -5.68 -5.24
N ASP A 137 23.21 -5.93 -4.08
CA ASP A 137 24.44 -6.70 -3.98
C ASP A 137 24.24 -8.16 -4.40
N THR A 138 23.09 -8.74 -4.06
CA THR A 138 22.70 -10.08 -4.50
C THR A 138 22.57 -10.14 -6.03
N VAL A 139 21.93 -9.16 -6.67
CA VAL A 139 21.83 -9.10 -8.13
C VAL A 139 23.23 -8.99 -8.76
N ARG A 140 24.09 -8.12 -8.24
CA ARG A 140 25.48 -7.97 -8.71
C ARG A 140 26.31 -9.24 -8.57
N HIS A 141 26.08 -10.02 -7.52
CA HIS A 141 26.80 -11.27 -7.29
C HIS A 141 26.38 -12.39 -8.24
N ASN A 142 25.11 -12.42 -8.65
CA ASN A 142 24.55 -13.55 -9.42
C ASN A 142 24.56 -13.34 -10.93
N PHE A 143 24.70 -12.11 -11.43
CA PHE A 143 24.60 -11.80 -12.86
C PHE A 143 25.85 -11.12 -13.41
N ASN A 144 26.18 -11.42 -14.66
CA ASN A 144 27.29 -10.78 -15.36
C ASN A 144 26.96 -9.33 -15.74
N PRO A 145 27.93 -8.40 -15.74
CA PRO A 145 27.73 -7.05 -16.22
C PRO A 145 27.16 -7.03 -17.65
N ASN A 146 26.30 -6.05 -17.95
CA ASN A 146 25.54 -5.89 -19.20
C ASN A 146 24.42 -6.91 -19.47
N SER A 147 24.15 -7.86 -18.57
CA SER A 147 22.98 -8.73 -18.68
C SER A 147 21.67 -7.92 -18.73
N ARG A 148 20.70 -8.43 -19.48
CA ARG A 148 19.34 -7.91 -19.62
C ARG A 148 18.43 -8.53 -18.57
N LEU A 149 18.03 -7.74 -17.59
CA LEU A 149 17.23 -8.19 -16.46
C LEU A 149 15.88 -7.47 -16.45
N ALA A 150 14.80 -8.23 -16.27
CA ALA A 150 13.52 -7.65 -15.84
C ALA A 150 13.45 -7.65 -14.31
N LEU A 151 13.08 -6.52 -13.72
CA LEU A 151 12.71 -6.48 -12.31
C LEU A 151 11.20 -6.34 -12.18
N VAL A 152 10.59 -7.21 -11.39
CA VAL A 152 9.15 -7.21 -11.13
C VAL A 152 8.87 -7.43 -9.65
N SER A 153 7.78 -6.87 -9.15
CA SER A 153 7.36 -7.05 -7.76
C SER A 153 5.86 -6.88 -7.58
N THR A 154 5.34 -7.23 -6.41
CA THR A 154 4.01 -6.82 -5.99
C THR A 154 4.01 -5.36 -5.52
N VAL A 155 2.84 -4.70 -5.48
CA VAL A 155 2.69 -3.28 -5.09
C VAL A 155 3.48 -2.89 -3.84
N GLN A 156 3.54 -3.77 -2.84
CA GLN A 156 4.17 -3.46 -1.55
C GLN A 156 5.67 -3.13 -1.67
N PHE A 157 6.32 -3.52 -2.77
CA PHE A 157 7.76 -3.35 -2.97
C PHE A 157 8.10 -2.38 -4.10
N ILE A 158 7.10 -1.74 -4.74
CA ILE A 158 7.30 -0.96 -5.96
C ILE A 158 8.27 0.21 -5.76
N SER A 159 8.20 0.91 -4.62
CA SER A 159 9.07 2.06 -4.31
C SER A 159 10.54 1.64 -4.21
N SER A 160 10.81 0.51 -3.55
CA SER A 160 12.15 -0.06 -3.44
C SER A 160 12.65 -0.64 -4.76
N LEU A 161 11.77 -1.22 -5.59
CA LEU A 161 12.11 -1.68 -6.93
C LEU A 161 12.59 -0.52 -7.82
N GLN A 162 11.93 0.63 -7.76
CA GLN A 162 12.34 1.83 -8.49
C GLN A 162 13.70 2.37 -8.01
N ALA A 163 13.98 2.28 -6.70
CA ALA A 163 15.30 2.62 -6.16
C ALA A 163 16.39 1.65 -6.65
N ALA A 164 16.12 0.34 -6.62
CA ALA A 164 17.03 -0.69 -7.10
C ALA A 164 17.32 -0.56 -8.60
N ARG A 165 16.30 -0.28 -9.42
CA ARG A 165 16.48 0.01 -10.86
C ARG A 165 17.54 1.09 -11.06
N LYS A 166 17.43 2.22 -10.35
CA LYS A 166 18.37 3.35 -10.52
C LYS A 166 19.81 2.94 -10.19
N ALA A 167 20.00 2.16 -9.13
CA ALA A 167 21.32 1.70 -8.72
C ALA A 167 21.93 0.67 -9.69
N LEU A 168 21.11 -0.24 -10.23
CA LEU A 168 21.53 -1.33 -11.12
C LEU A 168 21.66 -0.91 -12.58
N SER A 169 21.08 0.24 -12.99
CA SER A 169 21.08 0.69 -14.39
C SER A 169 22.47 1.01 -14.95
N ASN A 170 23.48 1.20 -14.09
CA ASN A 170 24.87 1.40 -14.50
C ASN A 170 25.57 0.08 -14.85
N ASP A 171 25.12 -1.03 -14.25
CA ASP A 171 25.78 -2.33 -14.33
C ASP A 171 25.05 -3.29 -15.29
N PHE A 172 23.74 -3.09 -15.48
CA PHE A 172 22.84 -3.99 -16.21
C PHE A 172 21.86 -3.24 -17.10
N LYS A 173 21.32 -3.94 -18.11
CA LYS A 173 20.19 -3.44 -18.92
C LYS A 173 18.89 -3.81 -18.22
N ILE A 174 18.37 -2.88 -17.40
CA ILE A 174 17.18 -3.11 -16.58
C ILE A 174 15.89 -2.67 -17.29
N GLU A 175 14.93 -3.59 -17.36
CA GLU A 175 13.56 -3.30 -17.80
C GLU A 175 12.57 -3.46 -16.63
N LEU A 176 11.63 -2.51 -16.51
CA LEU A 176 10.45 -2.64 -15.64
C LEU A 176 9.23 -2.72 -16.54
N PRO A 177 8.77 -3.92 -16.89
CA PRO A 177 7.61 -4.06 -17.75
C PRO A 177 6.35 -3.56 -17.05
N GLN A 178 5.39 -3.06 -17.83
CA GLN A 178 4.16 -2.47 -17.30
C GLN A 178 2.96 -2.97 -18.10
N VAL A 179 1.90 -3.35 -17.38
CA VAL A 179 0.56 -3.54 -17.94
C VAL A 179 -0.33 -2.51 -17.26
N ALA A 180 -0.82 -1.52 -18.02
CA ALA A 180 -1.72 -0.53 -17.46
C ALA A 180 -2.99 -1.21 -16.90
N PRO A 181 -3.53 -0.74 -15.75
CA PRO A 181 -3.16 0.48 -15.03
C PRO A 181 -2.08 0.30 -13.94
N LEU A 182 -1.43 -0.87 -13.86
CA LEU A 182 -0.42 -1.15 -12.84
C LEU A 182 0.82 -0.26 -13.01
N SER A 183 1.55 -0.06 -11.91
CA SER A 183 2.81 0.69 -11.91
C SER A 183 3.91 -0.05 -12.68
N PRO A 184 4.93 0.63 -13.22
CA PRO A 184 6.04 -0.04 -13.90
C PRO A 184 6.78 -1.03 -12.98
N GLY A 185 6.85 -2.30 -13.38
CA GLY A 185 7.43 -3.38 -12.58
C GLY A 185 6.45 -4.02 -11.59
N GLU A 186 5.18 -3.62 -11.58
CA GLU A 186 4.14 -4.24 -10.76
C GLU A 186 3.51 -5.44 -11.49
N VAL A 187 3.34 -6.55 -10.77
CA VAL A 187 2.73 -7.79 -11.28
C VAL A 187 1.71 -8.31 -10.28
N LEU A 188 0.55 -8.74 -10.80
CA LEU A 188 -0.51 -9.43 -10.05
C LEU A 188 -0.66 -10.87 -10.56
N GLY A 189 -1.27 -11.73 -9.74
CA GLY A 189 -1.56 -13.12 -10.16
C GLY A 189 -2.48 -13.20 -11.38
N CYS A 190 -3.38 -12.22 -11.54
CA CYS A 190 -4.32 -12.12 -12.66
C CYS A 190 -3.85 -11.19 -13.79
N THR A 191 -2.72 -10.49 -13.63
CA THR A 191 -2.23 -9.51 -14.61
C THR A 191 -0.71 -9.49 -14.59
N ALA A 192 -0.11 -10.12 -15.60
CA ALA A 192 1.33 -10.19 -15.78
C ALA A 192 1.75 -9.62 -17.14
N PRO A 193 2.87 -8.88 -17.21
CA PRO A 193 3.40 -8.40 -18.47
C PRO A 193 3.97 -9.54 -19.31
N ARG A 194 4.03 -9.29 -20.62
CA ARG A 194 4.86 -10.10 -21.52
C ARG A 194 6.30 -9.62 -21.42
N PHE A 195 7.22 -10.56 -21.30
CA PHE A 195 8.65 -10.29 -21.28
C PHE A 195 9.23 -10.45 -22.69
N ASN A 196 10.31 -9.73 -22.98
CA ASN A 196 11.04 -9.87 -24.23
C ASN A 196 11.81 -11.20 -24.22
N GLU A 197 11.84 -11.91 -25.34
CA GLU A 197 12.55 -13.20 -25.47
C GLU A 197 14.07 -13.06 -25.25
N ASN A 198 14.61 -11.85 -25.44
CA ASN A 198 16.04 -11.56 -25.26
C ASN A 198 16.44 -11.19 -23.82
N MET A 199 15.68 -11.62 -22.82
CA MET A 199 16.01 -11.40 -21.40
C MET A 199 16.83 -12.55 -20.83
N ASP A 200 17.86 -12.21 -20.07
CA ASP A 200 18.73 -13.18 -19.41
C ASP A 200 18.08 -13.73 -18.13
N ALA A 201 17.36 -12.87 -17.39
CA ALA A 201 16.63 -13.29 -16.19
C ALA A 201 15.51 -12.33 -15.78
N ILE A 202 14.58 -12.86 -14.99
CA ILE A 202 13.51 -12.10 -14.33
C ILE A 202 13.73 -12.17 -12.82
N CYS A 203 14.03 -11.04 -12.19
CA CYS A 203 14.15 -10.91 -10.75
C CYS A 203 12.78 -10.54 -10.17
N TRP A 204 12.17 -11.45 -9.41
CA TRP A 204 10.84 -11.25 -8.84
C TRP A 204 10.86 -11.16 -7.32
N ARG A 205 10.26 -10.10 -6.77
CA ARG A 205 10.01 -9.95 -5.33
C ARG A 205 8.52 -10.00 -5.02
N ARG A 206 8.10 -10.98 -4.22
CA ARG A 206 6.75 -11.08 -3.66
C ARG A 206 6.80 -11.25 -2.15
N LYS A 207 5.72 -10.89 -1.46
CA LYS A 207 5.52 -11.28 -0.06
C LYS A 207 5.21 -12.78 -0.07
N ILE A 208 5.99 -13.57 0.68
CA ILE A 208 5.67 -14.97 0.94
C ILE A 208 4.88 -14.97 2.24
N SER A 209 3.67 -15.51 2.24
CA SER A 209 2.93 -15.80 3.47
C SER A 209 3.69 -16.90 4.21
N SER A 210 4.33 -16.52 5.31
CA SER A 210 4.93 -17.43 6.29
C SER A 210 3.96 -17.63 7.44
#